data_AF-A0A1R2CSW8-F1
#
_entry.id   AF-A0A1R2CSW8-F1
#
_cell.length_a   1.000
_cell.length_b   1.000
_cell.length_c   1.000
_cell.angle_alpha   90.00
_cell.angle_beta   90.00
_cell.angle_gamma   90.00
#
_symmetry.space_group_name_H-M   'P 1'
#
loop_
_entity.id
_entity.type
_entity.pdbx_description
1 polymer ?
#
loop_
_entity_poly.entity_id
_entity_poly.type
_entity_poly.pdbx_seq_one_letter_code
_entity_poly.pdbx_strand_id
1 'polypeptide(L)'
;MLIAFIQFILLTHSCSVQNCDFCSPANPNLCLNCNIGYTRDLNLGCKQSLFPIPSLWRIENCLELQNSTCIKCQEGYSLIIGHCEPICLFSDCICFYPNTCIHEKRLLTCDNTICAKCDDSLENCLACKDGFGLNDLNNCVKCLDTKCSKCTYNYKICQECIPGTYLNNSNCIYCGSINCASCDNLTNNCIYCNEGLVFDSEGYCCDPSCLTCSYNDWACNTCKQGTFYDGLCYKCIDNCKLCIDNNSCYQCNEGYEQNYKGQCVVKKCYTANCLECSTSINICSECEEEYVLDSLNHCCYPSCKTCNFDSPNCLSCNDGMYLDELICKICPDECLSCTNVDYCLSCAVGFINNSGKCEKIRDKESPFKLPAIFSVVTIFVIGLIGMFIWLKIDKKRINIQFENEMIKQANEEIKNIHEVVKEKFEPSKENAIKKESIEPVKIDDLDNKYYVYDGQNPHNSSQVKNSKRDPKEVKNISSVFSKIKVPNIETAFPPFNSHLTPNSEDTVLLNSYADYLKQRGKIIEVFKPVYENSEFISSQNFESNVPVVQLNLKNSYNGFKVCIICQEKLAGDNDVRALPCKHPYHGKCIFNEMIIENKKKCLYCLKSYA
;
A
#
# COMPACT_ATOMS: atom_id res chain seq x y z
N MET A 1 -38.74 27.73 18.81
CA MET A 1 -38.53 29.14 18.38
C MET A 1 -38.18 30.12 19.52
N LEU A 2 -38.08 29.74 20.81
CA LEU A 2 -37.71 30.68 21.88
C LEU A 2 -36.23 30.67 22.31
N ILE A 3 -35.43 29.71 21.83
CA ILE A 3 -34.01 29.56 22.19
C ILE A 3 -33.11 30.40 21.27
N ALA A 4 -33.52 30.61 20.00
CA ALA A 4 -32.79 31.43 19.03
C ALA A 4 -32.81 32.95 19.34
N PHE A 5 -33.71 33.41 20.23
CA PHE A 5 -33.80 34.83 20.61
C PHE A 5 -32.82 35.24 21.73
N ILE A 6 -32.23 34.27 22.44
CA ILE A 6 -31.29 34.55 23.55
C ILE A 6 -29.84 34.66 23.05
N GLN A 7 -29.51 34.07 21.89
CA GLN A 7 -28.17 34.20 21.28
C GLN A 7 -27.90 35.57 20.63
N PHE A 8 -28.87 36.48 20.55
CA PHE A 8 -28.69 37.81 19.93
C PHE A 8 -28.17 38.90 20.89
N ILE A 9 -27.97 38.59 22.17
CA ILE A 9 -27.54 39.56 23.21
C ILE A 9 -26.06 39.36 23.64
N LEU A 10 -25.33 38.41 23.05
CA LEU A 10 -23.90 38.17 23.33
C LEU A 10 -23.02 38.17 22.07
N LEU A 11 -23.33 39.06 21.12
CA LEU A 11 -22.30 39.57 20.21
C LEU A 11 -21.44 40.60 20.96
N THR A 12 -20.51 40.12 21.78
CA THR A 12 -19.37 40.94 22.21
C THR A 12 -18.51 41.21 20.97
N HIS A 13 -18.78 42.29 20.26
CA HIS A 13 -17.83 42.83 19.29
C HIS A 13 -16.58 43.25 20.05
N SER A 14 -15.57 42.38 20.03
CA SER A 14 -14.28 42.64 20.65
C SER A 14 -13.61 43.80 19.91
N CYS A 15 -13.57 44.96 20.55
CA CYS A 15 -12.82 46.12 20.08
C CYS A 15 -11.36 45.74 19.77
N SER A 16 -10.88 46.10 18.58
CA SER A 16 -9.44 45.99 18.26
C SER A 16 -8.58 47.03 19.00
N VAL A 17 -9.23 48.07 19.55
CA VAL A 17 -8.58 49.16 20.28
C VAL A 17 -8.49 48.81 21.76
N GLN A 18 -7.26 48.72 22.29
CA GLN A 18 -7.05 48.53 23.73
C GLN A 18 -7.65 49.68 24.54
N ASN A 19 -8.21 49.36 25.70
CA ASN A 19 -8.87 50.31 26.61
C ASN A 19 -10.07 51.05 26.00
N CYS A 20 -10.70 50.48 24.97
CA CYS A 20 -11.99 50.92 24.46
C CYS A 20 -13.15 50.25 25.21
N ASP A 21 -14.16 51.04 25.56
CA ASP A 21 -15.43 50.61 26.17
C ASP A 21 -16.46 50.27 25.08
N PHE A 22 -16.57 51.12 24.05
CA PHE A 22 -17.48 50.92 22.93
C PHE A 22 -16.88 51.33 21.58
N CYS A 23 -16.88 50.41 20.60
CA CYS A 23 -16.42 50.66 19.23
C CYS A 23 -17.57 50.95 18.26
N SER A 24 -17.23 51.60 17.15
CA SER A 24 -18.16 51.80 16.02
C SER A 24 -18.65 50.46 15.48
N PRO A 25 -19.97 50.26 15.30
CA PRO A 25 -20.52 49.11 14.60
C PRO A 25 -20.08 49.05 13.12
N ALA A 26 -19.72 50.18 12.52
CA ALA A 26 -19.22 50.26 11.16
C ALA A 26 -17.70 49.97 11.07
N ASN A 27 -16.94 50.10 12.16
CA ASN A 27 -15.51 49.83 12.17
C ASN A 27 -14.96 49.42 13.57
N PRO A 28 -14.55 48.16 13.79
CA PRO A 28 -14.04 47.68 15.09
C PRO A 28 -12.68 48.28 15.50
N ASN A 29 -12.01 49.02 14.61
CA ASN A 29 -10.78 49.76 14.90
C ASN A 29 -11.03 51.23 15.33
N LEU A 30 -12.28 51.71 15.28
CA LEU A 30 -12.69 53.04 15.73
C LEU A 30 -13.35 52.92 17.10
N CYS A 31 -12.69 53.46 18.13
CA CYS A 31 -13.26 53.58 19.45
C CYS A 31 -14.14 54.85 19.55
N LEU A 32 -15.38 54.69 20.01
CA LEU A 32 -16.31 55.79 20.25
C LEU A 32 -16.29 56.25 21.71
N ASN A 33 -16.10 55.33 22.66
CA ASN A 33 -16.01 55.61 24.09
C ASN A 33 -14.83 54.83 24.69
N CYS A 34 -13.89 55.51 25.36
CA CYS A 34 -12.77 54.87 26.04
C CYS A 34 -13.13 54.47 27.49
N ASN A 35 -12.43 53.47 28.02
CA ASN A 35 -12.54 53.06 29.42
C ASN A 35 -12.18 54.20 30.39
N ILE A 36 -12.72 54.15 31.61
CA ILE A 36 -12.45 55.14 32.67
C ILE A 36 -10.93 55.28 32.89
N GLY A 37 -10.44 56.51 32.85
CA GLY A 37 -9.01 56.83 32.93
C GLY A 37 -8.30 56.96 31.59
N TYR A 38 -8.99 56.72 30.47
CA TYR A 38 -8.49 56.90 29.11
C TYR A 38 -9.33 57.94 28.35
N THR A 39 -8.73 58.55 27.33
CA THR A 39 -9.35 59.52 26.42
C THR A 39 -8.97 59.19 24.98
N ARG A 40 -9.86 59.49 24.03
CA ARG A 40 -9.59 59.26 22.61
C ARG A 40 -8.34 60.00 22.10
N ASP A 41 -7.47 59.27 21.40
CA ASP A 41 -6.23 59.76 20.78
C ASP A 41 -6.20 59.31 19.31
N LEU A 42 -5.91 60.24 18.39
CA LEU A 42 -6.02 60.02 16.94
C LEU A 42 -5.14 58.85 16.45
N ASN A 43 -3.98 58.65 17.08
CA ASN A 43 -2.99 57.65 16.69
C ASN A 43 -3.19 56.35 17.46
N LEU A 44 -3.32 56.44 18.79
CA LEU A 44 -3.34 55.29 19.70
C LEU A 44 -4.75 54.73 20.00
N GLY A 45 -5.81 55.41 19.55
CA GLY A 45 -7.19 55.05 19.83
C GLY A 45 -7.63 55.52 21.22
N CYS A 46 -7.15 54.87 22.29
CA CYS A 46 -7.43 55.26 23.68
C CYS A 46 -6.11 55.41 24.46
N LYS A 47 -5.79 56.65 24.86
CA LYS A 47 -4.57 56.99 25.61
C LYS A 47 -4.93 57.32 27.05
N GLN A 48 -4.07 56.95 28.00
CA GLN A 48 -4.27 57.26 29.42
C GLN A 48 -4.37 58.77 29.64
N SER A 49 -5.40 59.21 30.37
CA SER A 49 -5.58 60.61 30.73
C SER A 49 -4.50 61.04 31.74
N LEU A 50 -3.85 62.17 31.46
CA LEU A 50 -2.91 62.81 32.40
C LEU A 50 -3.61 63.41 33.63
N PHE A 51 -4.94 63.46 33.64
CA PHE A 51 -5.75 63.97 34.73
C PHE A 51 -6.85 62.96 35.10
N PRO A 52 -6.74 62.23 36.23
CA PRO A 52 -7.80 61.34 36.69
C PRO A 52 -8.94 62.15 37.31
N ILE A 53 -10.06 62.25 36.57
CA ILE A 53 -11.29 62.90 37.04
C ILE A 53 -12.17 61.84 37.75
N PRO A 54 -12.78 62.15 38.92
CA PRO A 54 -13.71 61.23 39.57
C PRO A 54 -14.91 60.87 38.68
N SER A 55 -15.37 59.63 38.79
CA SER A 55 -16.36 59.02 37.91
C SER A 55 -17.79 59.52 38.13
N LEU A 56 -18.56 59.62 37.04
CA LEU A 56 -19.82 58.91 36.84
C LEU A 56 -20.26 59.04 35.37
N TRP A 57 -20.43 57.90 34.69
CA TRP A 57 -21.17 57.73 33.41
C TRP A 57 -21.03 58.84 32.34
N ARG A 58 -19.80 59.12 31.90
CA ARG A 58 -19.57 60.00 30.74
C ARG A 58 -19.45 59.14 29.47
N ILE A 59 -20.46 59.22 28.62
CA ILE A 59 -20.32 58.87 27.20
C ILE A 59 -19.73 60.10 26.50
N GLU A 60 -18.61 59.92 25.79
CA GLU A 60 -17.94 61.02 25.10
C GLU A 60 -18.87 61.71 24.08
N ASN A 61 -18.80 63.04 24.01
CA ASN A 61 -19.59 63.90 23.13
C ASN A 61 -21.12 63.80 23.33
N CYS A 62 -21.59 63.24 24.44
CA CYS A 62 -22.99 63.25 24.81
C CYS A 62 -23.40 64.60 25.48
N LEU A 63 -24.57 65.13 25.11
CA LEU A 63 -25.20 66.30 25.74
C LEU A 63 -26.23 65.91 26.80
N GLU A 64 -27.02 64.85 26.55
CA GLU A 64 -28.10 64.40 27.45
C GLU A 64 -28.03 62.88 27.65
N LEU A 65 -27.95 62.44 28.90
CA LEU A 65 -27.82 61.04 29.33
C LEU A 65 -29.12 60.57 30.00
N GLN A 66 -29.52 59.33 29.72
CA GLN A 66 -30.64 58.65 30.37
C GLN A 66 -30.25 57.18 30.63
N ASN A 67 -30.35 56.70 31.87
CA ASN A 67 -30.06 55.31 32.25
C ASN A 67 -28.70 54.78 31.73
N SER A 68 -27.66 55.61 31.80
CA SER A 68 -26.30 55.33 31.31
C SER A 68 -26.17 55.14 29.79
N THR A 69 -27.18 55.48 28.99
CA THR A 69 -27.05 55.66 27.54
C THR A 69 -27.20 57.13 27.17
N CYS A 70 -26.57 57.55 26.08
CA CYS A 70 -26.80 58.86 25.51
C CYS A 70 -28.15 58.88 24.78
N ILE A 71 -28.87 60.00 24.88
CA ILE A 71 -30.09 60.27 24.12
C ILE A 71 -29.93 61.46 23.17
N LYS A 72 -28.85 62.26 23.31
CA LYS A 72 -28.56 63.41 22.46
C LYS A 72 -27.06 63.69 22.40
N CYS A 73 -26.49 63.69 21.21
CA CYS A 73 -25.07 63.95 20.98
C CYS A 73 -24.79 65.43 20.70
N GLN A 74 -23.51 65.82 20.80
CA GLN A 74 -22.99 67.11 20.35
C GLN A 74 -23.11 67.26 18.84
N GLU A 75 -23.06 68.52 18.37
CA GLU A 75 -23.07 68.83 16.94
C GLU A 75 -21.90 68.13 16.21
N GLY A 76 -22.17 67.56 15.04
CA GLY A 76 -21.23 66.74 14.30
C GLY A 76 -21.19 65.25 14.71
N TYR A 77 -22.03 64.81 15.66
CA TYR A 77 -22.14 63.40 16.06
C TYR A 77 -23.58 62.86 15.90
N SER A 78 -23.72 61.60 15.48
CA SER A 78 -24.98 60.85 15.40
C SER A 78 -25.11 59.86 16.57
N LEU A 79 -26.35 59.61 17.00
CA LEU A 79 -26.63 58.68 18.09
C LEU A 79 -26.78 57.25 17.56
N ILE A 80 -25.89 56.35 18.00
CA ILE A 80 -25.84 54.94 17.58
C ILE A 80 -25.68 54.06 18.84
N ILE A 81 -26.66 53.19 19.10
CA ILE A 81 -26.69 52.24 20.23
C ILE A 81 -26.34 52.94 21.56
N GLY A 82 -26.95 54.09 21.82
CA GLY A 82 -26.73 54.89 23.02
C GLY A 82 -25.38 55.62 23.09
N HIS A 83 -24.56 55.60 22.04
CA HIS A 83 -23.26 56.26 21.97
C HIS A 83 -23.20 57.28 20.83
N CYS A 84 -22.20 58.17 20.84
CA CYS A 84 -22.06 59.25 19.87
C CYS A 84 -20.95 58.96 18.85
N GLU A 85 -21.35 58.66 17.61
CA GLU A 85 -20.45 58.39 16.48
C GLU A 85 -20.25 59.67 15.64
N PRO A 86 -19.02 60.06 15.27
CA PRO A 86 -18.80 61.27 14.46
C PRO A 86 -19.40 61.12 13.06
N ILE A 87 -20.10 62.15 12.60
CA ILE A 87 -20.70 62.23 11.26
C ILE A 87 -19.60 62.57 10.25
N CYS A 88 -19.44 61.73 9.22
CA CYS A 88 -18.56 62.01 8.09
C CYS A 88 -19.30 62.75 6.96
N LEU A 89 -18.65 63.77 6.41
CA LEU A 89 -19.13 64.53 5.25
C LEU A 89 -18.95 63.81 3.91
N PHE A 90 -18.13 62.75 3.88
CA PHE A 90 -17.82 61.95 2.69
C PHE A 90 -18.05 60.47 2.98
N SER A 91 -18.57 59.71 2.01
CA SER A 91 -18.87 58.28 2.14
C SER A 91 -17.64 57.38 2.27
N ASP A 92 -16.50 57.85 1.79
CA ASP A 92 -15.31 57.03 1.54
C ASP A 92 -14.27 57.17 2.68
N CYS A 93 -14.73 57.61 3.85
CA CYS A 93 -13.91 58.28 4.85
C CYS A 93 -14.32 57.85 6.27
N ILE A 94 -13.33 57.58 7.13
CA ILE A 94 -13.54 57.18 8.54
C ILE A 94 -13.11 58.34 9.42
N CYS A 95 -14.08 58.91 10.16
CA CYS A 95 -13.86 60.07 11.00
C CYS A 95 -13.57 59.65 12.45
N PHE A 96 -12.54 60.24 13.04
CA PHE A 96 -12.24 60.05 14.47
C PHE A 96 -12.85 61.18 15.33
N TYR A 97 -12.91 62.38 14.75
CA TYR A 97 -13.66 63.54 15.22
C TYR A 97 -14.50 64.09 14.05
N PRO A 98 -15.56 64.88 14.29
CA PRO A 98 -16.28 65.58 13.24
C PRO A 98 -15.30 66.33 12.33
N ASN A 99 -15.44 66.16 11.02
CA ASN A 99 -14.57 66.76 9.99
C ASN A 99 -13.08 66.34 10.04
N THR A 100 -12.69 65.37 10.87
CA THR A 100 -11.32 64.83 10.93
C THR A 100 -11.28 63.40 10.39
N CYS A 101 -10.99 63.26 9.10
CA CYS A 101 -10.86 61.97 8.41
C CYS A 101 -9.45 61.39 8.56
N ILE A 102 -9.37 60.08 8.81
CA ILE A 102 -8.13 59.31 8.74
C ILE A 102 -8.02 58.72 7.31
N HIS A 103 -7.02 59.16 6.53
CA HIS A 103 -6.76 58.64 5.17
C HIS A 103 -5.62 57.61 5.08
N GLU A 104 -4.87 57.38 6.17
CA GLU A 104 -3.74 56.44 6.19
C GLU A 104 -3.89 55.39 7.30
N LYS A 105 -3.41 54.17 7.04
CA LYS A 105 -3.35 53.11 8.04
C LYS A 105 -2.53 53.58 9.25
N ARG A 106 -3.01 53.27 10.47
CA ARG A 106 -2.19 53.39 11.68
C ARG A 106 -0.84 52.69 11.47
N LEU A 107 0.24 53.40 11.76
CA LEU A 107 1.60 52.86 11.70
C LEU A 107 1.70 51.69 12.68
N LEU A 108 1.91 50.46 12.19
CA LEU A 108 2.31 49.36 13.05
C LEU A 108 3.81 49.48 13.33
N THR A 109 4.12 49.96 14.53
CA THR A 109 5.35 49.62 15.26
C THR A 109 5.61 48.12 15.18
N CYS A 110 6.81 47.73 14.76
CA CYS A 110 7.35 46.37 14.67
C CYS A 110 6.38 45.30 14.13
N ASP A 111 6.51 44.95 12.85
CA ASP A 111 5.68 43.91 12.22
C ASP A 111 5.95 42.51 12.81
N ASN A 112 5.17 42.15 13.82
CA ASN A 112 5.13 40.85 14.47
C ASN A 112 4.78 39.68 13.54
N THR A 113 4.46 39.89 12.26
CA THR A 113 4.32 38.77 11.31
C THR A 113 5.69 38.24 10.86
N ILE A 114 6.68 39.10 10.67
CA ILE A 114 8.05 38.75 10.19
C ILE A 114 9.15 38.97 11.23
N CYS A 115 8.94 39.86 12.20
CA CYS A 115 9.83 40.05 13.34
C CYS A 115 9.55 39.02 14.43
N ALA A 116 10.61 38.46 15.05
CA ALA A 116 10.52 37.58 16.21
C ALA A 116 10.77 38.33 17.54
N LYS A 117 11.56 39.41 17.52
CA LYS A 117 11.85 40.25 18.69
C LYS A 117 12.10 41.71 18.30
N CYS A 118 11.35 42.63 18.89
CA CYS A 118 11.48 44.07 18.71
C CYS A 118 12.42 44.71 19.75
N ASP A 119 12.80 45.97 19.53
CA ASP A 119 13.40 46.82 20.55
C ASP A 119 12.36 47.43 21.52
N ASP A 120 12.83 48.08 22.59
CA ASP A 120 11.97 48.67 23.63
C ASP A 120 11.11 49.85 23.12
N SER A 121 11.53 50.48 22.02
CA SER A 121 10.76 51.51 21.29
C SER A 121 9.68 50.94 20.37
N LEU A 122 9.70 49.63 20.10
CA LEU A 122 8.85 48.96 19.10
C LEU A 122 9.03 49.50 17.66
N GLU A 123 10.14 50.18 17.38
CA GLU A 123 10.42 50.78 16.07
C GLU A 123 11.33 49.88 15.22
N ASN A 124 12.28 49.17 15.84
CA ASN A 124 13.22 48.30 15.13
C ASN A 124 13.03 46.83 15.50
N CYS A 125 13.34 45.95 14.54
CA CYS A 125 13.43 44.52 14.80
C CYS A 125 14.88 44.13 15.18
N LEU A 126 15.04 43.43 16.31
CA LEU A 126 16.31 42.91 16.80
C LEU A 126 16.59 41.48 16.32
N ALA A 127 15.55 40.70 16.06
CA ALA A 127 15.66 39.35 15.49
C ALA A 127 14.44 39.01 14.65
N CYS A 128 14.67 38.52 13.43
CA CYS A 128 13.62 38.10 12.52
C CYS A 128 13.17 36.66 12.80
N LYS A 129 12.01 36.26 12.27
CA LYS A 129 11.59 34.84 12.25
C LYS A 129 12.37 34.07 11.19
N ASP A 130 12.32 32.74 11.28
CA ASP A 130 12.92 31.84 10.29
C ASP A 130 12.41 32.15 8.87
N GLY A 131 13.30 32.03 7.88
CA GLY A 131 13.10 32.54 6.51
C GLY A 131 13.41 34.03 6.31
N PHE A 132 13.72 34.78 7.37
CA PHE A 132 14.03 36.22 7.31
C PHE A 132 15.31 36.58 8.07
N GLY A 133 15.98 37.66 7.65
CA GLY A 133 17.14 38.24 8.32
C GLY A 133 17.13 39.77 8.18
N LEU A 134 17.95 40.46 8.97
CA LEU A 134 18.04 41.92 8.92
C LEU A 134 18.84 42.35 7.69
N ASN A 135 18.32 43.35 6.98
CA ASN A 135 19.05 44.08 5.95
C ASN A 135 19.91 45.21 6.55
N ASP A 136 20.65 45.91 5.68
CA ASP A 136 21.54 47.01 6.07
C ASP A 136 20.79 48.25 6.65
N LEU A 137 19.45 48.19 6.74
CA LEU A 137 18.54 49.20 7.32
C LEU A 137 17.76 48.65 8.54
N ASN A 138 18.22 47.56 9.18
CA ASN A 138 17.56 46.89 10.32
C ASN A 138 16.10 46.42 10.08
N ASN A 139 15.70 46.25 8.83
CA ASN A 139 14.39 45.70 8.48
C ASN A 139 14.51 44.21 8.19
N CYS A 140 13.55 43.42 8.67
CA CYS A 140 13.45 42.00 8.31
C CYS A 140 13.06 41.84 6.84
N VAL A 141 13.94 41.22 6.07
CA VAL A 141 13.70 40.83 4.69
C VAL A 141 13.90 39.33 4.56
N LYS A 142 13.31 38.71 3.53
CA LYS A 142 13.56 37.30 3.25
C LYS A 142 15.05 37.05 3.04
N CYS A 143 15.53 35.86 3.43
CA CYS A 143 16.90 35.44 3.14
C CYS A 143 17.22 35.63 1.64
N LEU A 144 18.42 36.14 1.34
CA LEU A 144 18.84 36.45 -0.02
C LEU A 144 18.87 35.20 -0.91
N ASP A 145 19.34 34.09 -0.34
CA ASP A 145 19.23 32.79 -0.99
C ASP A 145 17.82 32.22 -0.77
N THR A 146 17.07 32.06 -1.86
CA THR A 146 15.72 31.48 -1.87
C THR A 146 15.66 30.01 -1.45
N LYS A 147 16.82 29.33 -1.37
CA LYS A 147 16.98 27.94 -0.88
C LYS A 147 17.33 27.89 0.60
N CYS A 148 17.43 29.03 1.27
CA CYS A 148 17.71 29.13 2.69
C CYS A 148 16.40 29.04 3.50
N SER A 149 16.31 28.07 4.42
CA SER A 149 15.21 28.00 5.38
C SER A 149 15.44 28.94 6.56
N LYS A 150 16.71 29.18 6.94
CA LYS A 150 17.09 30.07 8.03
C LYS A 150 18.41 30.77 7.72
N CYS A 151 18.36 32.08 7.53
CA CYS A 151 19.57 32.91 7.51
C CYS A 151 19.96 33.35 8.93
N THR A 152 21.20 33.82 9.08
CA THR A 152 21.67 34.43 10.32
C THR A 152 20.99 35.79 10.57
N TYR A 153 21.48 36.56 11.55
CA TYR A 153 21.09 37.96 11.72
C TYR A 153 21.20 38.78 10.40
N ASN A 154 22.12 38.43 9.51
CA ASN A 154 22.27 39.04 8.19
C ASN A 154 21.57 38.19 7.12
N TYR A 155 20.61 38.78 6.42
CA TYR A 155 19.84 38.11 5.35
C TYR A 155 20.70 37.53 4.20
N LYS A 156 21.95 37.99 4.05
CA LYS A 156 22.91 37.54 3.03
C LYS A 156 23.63 36.22 3.38
N ILE A 157 23.57 35.77 4.63
CA ILE A 157 24.34 34.61 5.14
C ILE A 157 23.36 33.53 5.57
N CYS A 158 23.33 32.40 4.85
CA CYS A 158 22.49 31.27 5.23
C CYS A 158 23.12 30.43 6.35
N GLN A 159 22.28 29.93 7.26
CA GLN A 159 22.64 29.03 8.35
C GLN A 159 22.05 27.63 8.14
N GLU A 160 20.79 27.54 7.73
CA GLU A 160 20.09 26.28 7.47
C GLU A 160 19.35 26.37 6.12
N CYS A 161 19.40 25.27 5.37
CA CYS A 161 18.86 25.19 4.02
C CYS A 161 17.50 24.46 4.00
N ILE A 162 16.75 24.60 2.91
CA ILE A 162 15.52 23.82 2.70
C ILE A 162 15.84 22.34 2.42
N PRO A 163 14.92 21.39 2.66
CA PRO A 163 15.08 19.99 2.25
C PRO A 163 15.47 19.86 0.77
N GLY A 164 16.33 18.89 0.46
CA GLY A 164 16.91 18.69 -0.87
C GLY A 164 18.04 19.66 -1.24
N THR A 165 18.54 20.43 -0.27
CA THR A 165 19.72 21.30 -0.44
C THR A 165 20.68 21.18 0.74
N TYR A 166 21.96 21.48 0.53
CA TYR A 166 23.01 21.45 1.54
C TYR A 166 23.76 22.79 1.62
N LEU A 167 24.29 23.12 2.80
CA LEU A 167 25.01 24.37 3.03
C LEU A 167 26.46 24.26 2.53
N ASN A 168 26.84 25.16 1.62
CA ASN A 168 28.21 25.33 1.12
C ASN A 168 28.59 26.82 1.16
N ASN A 169 29.60 27.17 1.94
CA ASN A 169 30.12 28.55 2.05
C ASN A 169 29.02 29.62 2.24
N SER A 170 28.10 29.38 3.18
CA SER A 170 26.95 30.25 3.52
C SER A 170 25.84 30.38 2.47
N ASN A 171 25.87 29.56 1.41
CA ASN A 171 24.81 29.46 0.40
C ASN A 171 24.29 28.02 0.35
N CYS A 172 23.07 27.81 -0.12
CA CYS A 172 22.46 26.49 -0.25
C CYS A 172 22.58 25.98 -1.70
N ILE A 173 23.00 24.73 -1.87
CA ILE A 173 23.14 24.09 -3.18
C ILE A 173 22.23 22.88 -3.22
N TYR A 174 21.56 22.64 -4.35
CA TYR A 174 20.74 21.44 -4.54
C TYR A 174 21.59 20.16 -4.46
N CYS A 175 21.01 19.16 -3.82
CA CYS A 175 21.53 17.80 -3.89
C CYS A 175 21.60 17.32 -5.35
N GLY A 176 22.59 16.47 -5.66
CA GLY A 176 22.81 16.01 -7.03
C GLY A 176 21.63 15.21 -7.59
N SER A 177 21.08 14.29 -6.80
CA SER A 177 19.89 13.52 -7.16
C SER A 177 18.62 14.34 -6.96
N ILE A 178 17.72 14.27 -7.95
CA ILE A 178 16.32 14.62 -7.75
C ILE A 178 15.71 13.78 -6.62
N ASN A 179 14.62 14.27 -6.00
CA ASN A 179 13.88 13.61 -4.92
C ASN A 179 14.68 13.29 -3.63
N CYS A 180 15.90 13.80 -3.51
CA CYS A 180 16.68 13.72 -2.29
C CYS A 180 16.14 14.70 -1.23
N ALA A 181 15.99 14.25 0.02
CA ALA A 181 15.67 15.11 1.16
C ALA A 181 16.93 15.69 1.82
N SER A 182 18.04 14.93 1.83
CA SER A 182 19.32 15.38 2.39
C SER A 182 20.49 14.60 1.78
N CYS A 183 21.55 15.31 1.44
CA CYS A 183 22.75 14.79 0.78
C CYS A 183 24.02 15.14 1.56
N ASP A 184 25.08 14.37 1.30
CA ASP A 184 26.41 14.60 1.84
C ASP A 184 27.07 15.82 1.20
N ASN A 185 27.63 16.72 2.01
CA ASN A 185 28.14 18.01 1.54
C ASN A 185 29.49 17.94 0.80
N LEU A 186 30.20 16.80 0.85
CA LEU A 186 31.48 16.58 0.16
C LEU A 186 31.29 15.85 -1.17
N THR A 187 30.41 14.85 -1.20
CA THR A 187 30.19 13.97 -2.35
C THR A 187 28.94 14.33 -3.16
N ASN A 188 28.04 15.15 -2.61
CA ASN A 188 26.73 15.49 -3.17
C ASN A 188 25.78 14.29 -3.37
N ASN A 189 26.14 13.13 -2.82
CA ASN A 189 25.35 11.91 -2.87
C ASN A 189 24.17 12.00 -1.89
N CYS A 190 23.03 11.43 -2.27
CA CYS A 190 21.87 11.42 -1.39
C CYS A 190 22.05 10.46 -0.20
N ILE A 191 21.71 10.91 1.01
CA ILE A 191 21.72 10.11 2.24
C ILE A 191 20.29 9.70 2.62
N TYR A 192 19.33 10.60 2.42
CA TYR A 192 17.92 10.38 2.73
C TYR A 192 17.03 10.87 1.59
N CYS A 193 16.12 10.02 1.14
CA CYS A 193 15.11 10.38 0.14
C CYS A 193 13.94 11.16 0.76
N ASN A 194 13.18 11.86 -0.08
CA ASN A 194 11.88 12.41 0.32
C ASN A 194 10.92 11.31 0.81
N GLU A 195 9.97 11.69 1.65
CA GLU A 195 9.02 10.77 2.28
C GLU A 195 8.27 9.91 1.24
N GLY A 196 8.16 8.61 1.51
CA GLY A 196 7.53 7.63 0.62
C GLY A 196 8.43 7.07 -0.48
N LEU A 197 9.65 7.56 -0.65
CA LEU A 197 10.59 7.08 -1.68
C LEU A 197 11.68 6.16 -1.12
N VAL A 198 12.30 5.37 -2.00
CA VAL A 198 13.34 4.38 -1.65
C VAL A 198 14.54 4.49 -2.58
N PHE A 199 15.71 4.09 -2.09
CA PHE A 199 16.89 3.95 -2.93
C PHE A 199 16.75 2.80 -3.93
N ASP A 200 17.11 3.03 -5.19
CA ASP A 200 17.34 1.96 -6.17
C ASP A 200 18.75 1.36 -6.03
N SER A 201 19.12 0.46 -6.96
CA SER A 201 20.44 -0.18 -6.98
C SER A 201 21.61 0.75 -7.34
N GLU A 202 21.33 1.95 -7.87
CA GLU A 202 22.35 2.94 -8.26
C GLU A 202 22.50 4.05 -7.20
N GLY A 203 21.57 4.13 -6.23
CA GLY A 203 21.58 5.09 -5.13
C GLY A 203 20.70 6.33 -5.38
N TYR A 204 19.76 6.25 -6.31
CA TYR A 204 18.80 7.32 -6.59
C TYR A 204 17.48 7.11 -5.85
N CYS A 205 16.78 8.22 -5.57
CA CYS A 205 15.53 8.24 -4.82
C CYS A 205 14.31 8.04 -5.73
N CYS A 206 13.82 6.81 -5.78
CA CYS A 206 12.77 6.38 -6.70
C CYS A 206 11.45 6.05 -5.98
N ASP A 207 10.35 6.04 -6.74
CA ASP A 207 9.06 5.50 -6.27
C ASP A 207 9.21 4.01 -5.87
N PRO A 208 8.54 3.52 -4.80
CA PRO A 208 8.62 2.12 -4.38
C PRO A 208 8.23 1.10 -5.46
N SER A 209 7.42 1.49 -6.45
CA SER A 209 6.98 0.69 -7.60
C SER A 209 8.02 0.68 -8.74
N CYS A 210 8.96 1.62 -8.72
CA CYS A 210 10.04 1.74 -9.69
C CYS A 210 11.22 0.81 -9.33
N LEU A 211 11.86 0.21 -10.33
CA LEU A 211 13.06 -0.63 -10.17
C LEU A 211 14.34 0.22 -10.29
N THR A 212 14.39 1.12 -11.27
CA THR A 212 15.47 2.13 -11.47
C THR A 212 14.89 3.43 -12.02
N CYS A 213 15.34 4.59 -11.51
CA CYS A 213 14.85 5.90 -11.96
C CYS A 213 15.96 6.80 -12.54
N SER A 214 15.57 7.94 -13.12
CA SER A 214 16.50 8.92 -13.68
C SER A 214 17.09 9.82 -12.60
N TYR A 215 18.39 10.11 -12.71
CA TYR A 215 19.09 11.07 -11.83
C TYR A 215 18.54 12.52 -11.94
N ASN A 216 18.11 12.91 -13.16
CA ASN A 216 17.75 14.30 -13.51
C ASN A 216 16.24 14.53 -13.69
N ASP A 217 15.40 13.49 -13.60
CA ASP A 217 13.97 13.58 -13.93
C ASP A 217 13.15 12.64 -13.04
N TRP A 218 11.87 12.95 -12.87
CA TRP A 218 10.88 12.16 -12.15
C TRP A 218 10.55 10.81 -12.85
N ALA A 219 11.03 10.63 -14.09
CA ALA A 219 10.81 9.42 -14.88
C ALA A 219 11.42 8.15 -14.25
N CYS A 220 10.58 7.12 -14.11
CA CYS A 220 11.04 5.77 -13.84
C CYS A 220 11.48 5.09 -15.15
N ASN A 221 12.65 4.46 -15.16
CA ASN A 221 13.18 3.77 -16.35
C ASN A 221 12.58 2.36 -16.51
N THR A 222 12.42 1.64 -15.41
CA THR A 222 11.84 0.28 -15.41
C THR A 222 10.99 0.04 -14.17
N CYS A 223 9.83 -0.59 -14.33
CA CYS A 223 8.91 -0.87 -13.24
C CYS A 223 9.14 -2.25 -12.61
N LYS A 224 8.80 -2.41 -11.31
CA LYS A 224 8.87 -3.71 -10.62
C LYS A 224 7.74 -4.65 -11.06
N GLN A 225 7.90 -5.96 -10.81
CA GLN A 225 6.88 -6.95 -11.14
C GLN A 225 5.54 -6.65 -10.43
N GLY A 226 4.41 -6.96 -11.09
CA GLY A 226 3.08 -6.60 -10.61
C GLY A 226 2.69 -5.13 -10.84
N THR A 227 3.42 -4.42 -11.70
CA THR A 227 3.13 -3.03 -12.10
C THR A 227 3.33 -2.83 -13.61
N PHE A 228 2.71 -1.81 -14.20
CA PHE A 228 2.85 -1.41 -15.61
C PHE A 228 3.29 0.05 -15.74
N TYR A 229 3.89 0.40 -16.88
CA TYR A 229 4.39 1.74 -17.16
C TYR A 229 3.41 2.56 -18.04
N ASP A 230 2.92 3.68 -17.52
CA ASP A 230 2.17 4.70 -18.25
C ASP A 230 2.67 6.11 -17.84
N GLY A 231 3.95 6.37 -18.13
CA GLY A 231 4.70 7.53 -17.63
C GLY A 231 5.12 7.41 -16.16
N LEU A 232 4.37 6.65 -15.36
CA LEU A 232 4.72 6.18 -14.02
C LEU A 232 4.39 4.68 -13.89
N CYS A 233 4.93 4.06 -12.83
CA CYS A 233 4.69 2.66 -12.52
C CYS A 233 3.42 2.52 -11.67
N TYR A 234 2.36 1.97 -12.25
CA TYR A 234 1.10 1.74 -11.57
C TYR A 234 0.91 0.27 -11.25
N LYS A 235 0.37 -0.06 -10.07
CA LYS A 235 0.04 -1.43 -9.69
C LYS A 235 -0.91 -2.06 -10.71
N CYS A 236 -0.66 -3.31 -11.09
CA CYS A 236 -1.63 -4.11 -11.84
C CYS A 236 -2.92 -4.34 -11.02
N ILE A 237 -3.99 -4.71 -11.72
CA ILE A 237 -5.21 -5.27 -11.11
C ILE A 237 -4.86 -6.45 -10.18
N ASP A 238 -5.65 -6.64 -9.12
CA ASP A 238 -5.37 -7.66 -8.12
C ASP A 238 -5.27 -9.07 -8.72
N ASN A 239 -4.39 -9.88 -8.12
CA ASN A 239 -4.01 -11.22 -8.58
C ASN A 239 -3.38 -11.30 -9.98
N CYS A 240 -2.98 -10.17 -10.55
CA CYS A 240 -2.20 -10.11 -11.78
C CYS A 240 -0.69 -10.12 -11.53
N LYS A 241 0.05 -10.93 -12.29
CA LYS A 241 1.52 -10.99 -12.30
C LYS A 241 2.13 -10.04 -13.33
N LEU A 242 1.54 -9.98 -14.53
CA LEU A 242 1.92 -9.09 -15.62
C LEU A 242 0.67 -8.52 -16.33
N CYS A 243 0.60 -7.18 -16.39
CA CYS A 243 -0.47 -6.45 -17.06
C CYS A 243 0.07 -5.50 -18.13
N ILE A 244 -0.79 -5.10 -19.06
CA ILE A 244 -0.53 -4.04 -20.05
C ILE A 244 -1.00 -2.69 -19.50
N ASP A 245 -2.14 -2.71 -18.82
CA ASP A 245 -2.80 -1.57 -18.20
C ASP A 245 -3.55 -2.01 -16.93
N ASN A 246 -4.23 -1.09 -16.24
CA ASN A 246 -4.92 -1.35 -14.98
C ASN A 246 -6.15 -2.29 -15.07
N ASN A 247 -6.60 -2.64 -16.29
CA ASN A 247 -7.71 -3.57 -16.54
C ASN A 247 -7.27 -4.86 -17.26
N SER A 248 -6.19 -4.79 -18.05
CA SER A 248 -5.73 -5.87 -18.93
C SER A 248 -4.56 -6.66 -18.33
N CYS A 249 -4.87 -7.71 -17.56
CA CYS A 249 -3.87 -8.70 -17.15
C CYS A 249 -3.68 -9.77 -18.22
N TYR A 250 -2.43 -10.14 -18.56
CA TYR A 250 -2.14 -11.24 -19.49
C TYR A 250 -1.40 -12.41 -18.83
N GLN A 251 -0.91 -12.25 -17.60
CA GLN A 251 -0.45 -13.37 -16.78
C GLN A 251 -0.94 -13.18 -15.35
N CYS A 252 -1.78 -14.09 -14.87
CA CYS A 252 -2.26 -14.10 -13.49
C CYS A 252 -1.24 -14.72 -12.52
N ASN A 253 -1.45 -14.48 -11.23
CA ASN A 253 -0.79 -15.19 -10.14
C ASN A 253 -1.27 -16.64 -10.08
N GLU A 254 -0.51 -17.49 -9.38
CA GLU A 254 -0.87 -18.89 -9.14
C GLU A 254 -2.21 -19.00 -8.39
N GLY A 255 -3.04 -19.97 -8.77
CA GLY A 255 -4.43 -20.09 -8.32
C GLY A 255 -5.47 -19.27 -9.10
N TYR A 256 -5.05 -18.40 -10.04
CA TYR A 256 -5.94 -17.53 -10.81
C TYR A 256 -5.82 -17.76 -12.33
N GLU A 257 -6.93 -17.52 -13.04
CA GLU A 257 -7.02 -17.58 -14.50
C GLU A 257 -7.64 -16.31 -15.09
N GLN A 258 -7.32 -16.02 -16.35
CA GLN A 258 -7.80 -14.83 -17.05
C GLN A 258 -9.22 -15.06 -17.57
N ASN A 259 -10.17 -14.21 -17.17
CA ASN A 259 -11.52 -14.23 -17.74
C ASN A 259 -11.58 -13.50 -19.10
N TYR A 260 -12.72 -13.60 -19.80
CA TYR A 260 -12.94 -12.96 -21.11
C TYR A 260 -12.84 -11.41 -21.13
N LYS A 261 -12.67 -10.76 -19.96
CA LYS A 261 -12.44 -9.32 -19.81
C LYS A 261 -10.99 -8.97 -19.47
N GLY A 262 -10.08 -9.94 -19.43
CA GLY A 262 -8.68 -9.71 -19.05
C GLY A 262 -8.42 -9.65 -17.54
N GLN A 263 -9.40 -10.01 -16.69
CA GLN A 263 -9.27 -9.96 -15.23
C GLN A 263 -8.91 -11.33 -14.66
N CYS A 264 -8.08 -11.36 -13.62
CA CYS A 264 -7.72 -12.59 -12.91
C CYS A 264 -8.83 -13.00 -11.93
N VAL A 265 -9.48 -14.12 -12.20
CA VAL A 265 -10.48 -14.75 -11.32
C VAL A 265 -9.91 -16.04 -10.75
N VAL A 266 -10.41 -16.47 -9.58
CA VAL A 266 -9.98 -17.76 -8.99
C VAL A 266 -10.25 -18.87 -9.99
N LYS A 267 -9.24 -19.69 -10.28
CA LYS A 267 -9.33 -20.83 -11.18
C LYS A 267 -10.35 -21.82 -10.62
N LYS A 268 -11.47 -22.02 -11.31
CA LYS A 268 -12.52 -22.92 -10.82
C LYS A 268 -12.22 -24.37 -11.20
N CYS A 269 -12.50 -25.28 -10.27
CA CYS A 269 -12.67 -26.68 -10.58
C CYS A 269 -13.86 -26.87 -11.52
N TYR A 270 -13.66 -27.69 -12.54
CA TYR A 270 -14.73 -28.24 -13.38
C TYR A 270 -15.19 -29.59 -12.84
N THR A 271 -14.38 -30.27 -12.03
CA THR A 271 -14.83 -31.39 -11.21
C THR A 271 -15.93 -30.92 -10.26
N ALA A 272 -17.09 -31.58 -10.29
CA ALA A 272 -18.20 -31.30 -9.40
C ALA A 272 -17.80 -31.57 -7.94
N ASN A 273 -18.29 -30.73 -7.02
CA ASN A 273 -18.11 -30.87 -5.57
C ASN A 273 -16.63 -30.98 -5.15
N CYS A 274 -15.77 -30.16 -5.76
CA CYS A 274 -14.33 -30.15 -5.56
C CYS A 274 -13.86 -28.80 -5.01
N LEU A 275 -13.20 -28.82 -3.84
CA LEU A 275 -12.63 -27.64 -3.17
C LEU A 275 -11.35 -27.16 -3.85
N GLU A 276 -10.43 -28.07 -4.14
CA GLU A 276 -9.14 -27.77 -4.75
C GLU A 276 -8.83 -28.74 -5.90
N CYS A 277 -8.35 -28.21 -7.02
CA CYS A 277 -7.92 -28.99 -8.17
C CYS A 277 -6.40 -29.02 -8.29
N SER A 278 -5.90 -30.18 -8.73
CA SER A 278 -4.48 -30.41 -8.98
C SER A 278 -4.03 -29.80 -10.31
N THR A 279 -3.20 -30.52 -11.07
CA THR A 279 -2.61 -30.06 -12.34
C THR A 279 -3.64 -29.71 -13.44
N SER A 280 -4.87 -30.22 -13.35
CA SER A 280 -5.95 -30.01 -14.33
C SER A 280 -7.24 -29.60 -13.63
N ILE A 281 -8.06 -28.77 -14.29
CA ILE A 281 -9.38 -28.34 -13.80
C ILE A 281 -10.39 -29.50 -13.63
N ASN A 282 -10.12 -30.66 -14.23
CA ASN A 282 -10.95 -31.87 -14.16
C ASN A 282 -10.39 -32.92 -13.16
N ILE A 283 -9.35 -32.60 -12.38
CA ILE A 283 -8.70 -33.53 -11.45
C ILE A 283 -8.66 -32.88 -10.07
N CYS A 284 -9.40 -33.45 -9.13
CA CYS A 284 -9.53 -32.92 -7.78
C CYS A 284 -8.38 -33.37 -6.85
N SER A 285 -7.91 -32.50 -5.97
CA SER A 285 -7.05 -32.88 -4.83
C SER A 285 -7.82 -32.99 -3.51
N GLU A 286 -8.92 -32.24 -3.36
CA GLU A 286 -9.76 -32.25 -2.16
C GLU A 286 -11.23 -32.04 -2.50
N CYS A 287 -12.09 -32.99 -2.10
CA CYS A 287 -13.53 -32.94 -2.34
C CYS A 287 -14.28 -32.22 -1.23
N GLU A 288 -15.44 -31.63 -1.57
CA GLU A 288 -16.38 -31.07 -0.60
C GLU A 288 -16.83 -32.13 0.43
N GLU A 289 -17.30 -31.67 1.59
CA GLU A 289 -17.86 -32.54 2.63
C GLU A 289 -18.95 -33.46 2.05
N GLU A 290 -19.02 -34.70 2.56
CA GLU A 290 -19.86 -35.81 2.07
C GLU A 290 -19.40 -36.54 0.79
N TYR A 291 -18.36 -36.07 0.08
CA TYR A 291 -17.82 -36.74 -1.13
C TYR A 291 -16.46 -37.42 -0.90
N VAL A 292 -16.12 -38.38 -1.75
CA VAL A 292 -14.84 -39.11 -1.72
C VAL A 292 -14.15 -39.14 -3.09
N LEU A 293 -12.82 -39.11 -3.10
CA LEU A 293 -12.03 -39.26 -4.33
C LEU A 293 -12.08 -40.71 -4.83
N ASP A 294 -12.40 -40.89 -6.12
CA ASP A 294 -12.16 -42.15 -6.82
C ASP A 294 -10.69 -42.30 -7.29
N SER A 295 -10.38 -43.43 -7.92
CA SER A 295 -9.03 -43.71 -8.45
C SER A 295 -8.58 -42.78 -9.59
N LEU A 296 -9.49 -41.96 -10.13
CA LEU A 296 -9.23 -40.96 -11.18
C LEU A 296 -9.25 -39.53 -10.61
N ASN A 297 -9.38 -39.38 -9.29
CA ASN A 297 -9.51 -38.12 -8.56
C ASN A 297 -10.76 -37.30 -8.95
N HIS A 298 -11.89 -37.97 -9.15
CA HIS A 298 -13.22 -37.36 -9.19
C HIS A 298 -13.92 -37.45 -7.82
N CYS A 299 -14.79 -36.49 -7.51
CA CYS A 299 -15.53 -36.46 -6.25
C CYS A 299 -16.88 -37.16 -6.36
N CYS A 300 -16.93 -38.39 -5.86
CA CYS A 300 -18.07 -39.29 -5.98
C CYS A 300 -18.83 -39.42 -4.65
N TYR A 301 -20.07 -39.91 -4.69
CA TYR A 301 -20.72 -40.36 -3.45
C TYR A 301 -19.94 -41.54 -2.81
N PRO A 302 -19.93 -41.68 -1.47
CA PRO A 302 -19.13 -42.71 -0.77
C PRO A 302 -19.41 -44.17 -1.15
N SER A 303 -20.56 -44.46 -1.77
CA SER A 303 -20.94 -45.79 -2.25
C SER A 303 -20.40 -46.11 -3.66
N CYS A 304 -19.95 -45.10 -4.41
CA CYS A 304 -19.35 -45.27 -5.72
C CYS A 304 -17.91 -45.76 -5.62
N LYS A 305 -17.50 -46.53 -6.63
CA LYS A 305 -16.09 -46.91 -6.89
C LYS A 305 -15.46 -46.02 -7.96
N THR A 306 -16.27 -45.53 -8.91
CA THR A 306 -15.93 -44.48 -9.87
C THR A 306 -17.15 -43.62 -10.22
N CYS A 307 -16.92 -42.37 -10.59
CA CYS A 307 -17.93 -41.45 -11.12
C CYS A 307 -17.37 -40.66 -12.32
N ASN A 308 -18.13 -39.69 -12.85
CA ASN A 308 -17.65 -38.76 -13.87
C ASN A 308 -17.14 -37.47 -13.22
N PHE A 309 -16.23 -36.74 -13.88
CA PHE A 309 -15.72 -35.49 -13.32
C PHE A 309 -16.83 -34.45 -13.08
N ASP A 310 -17.84 -34.39 -13.96
CA ASP A 310 -18.94 -33.41 -13.90
C ASP A 310 -20.12 -33.83 -12.99
N SER A 311 -20.07 -35.00 -12.34
CA SER A 311 -21.20 -35.54 -11.58
C SER A 311 -20.79 -36.57 -10.52
N PRO A 312 -21.23 -36.44 -9.25
CA PRO A 312 -20.90 -37.38 -8.18
C PRO A 312 -21.58 -38.75 -8.30
N ASN A 313 -22.45 -38.91 -9.30
CA ASN A 313 -23.24 -40.10 -9.59
C ASN A 313 -22.36 -41.29 -9.97
N CYS A 314 -22.72 -42.48 -9.49
CA CYS A 314 -21.87 -43.65 -9.65
C CYS A 314 -21.90 -44.21 -11.08
N LEU A 315 -20.72 -44.47 -11.65
CA LEU A 315 -20.54 -45.29 -12.86
C LEU A 315 -20.24 -46.75 -12.51
N SER A 316 -19.64 -46.98 -11.34
CA SER A 316 -19.43 -48.31 -10.77
C SER A 316 -19.52 -48.25 -9.24
N CYS A 317 -19.76 -49.40 -8.62
CA CYS A 317 -20.01 -49.51 -7.18
C CYS A 317 -18.88 -50.21 -6.43
N ASN A 318 -18.78 -49.90 -5.14
CA ASN A 318 -17.90 -50.63 -4.23
C ASN A 318 -18.36 -52.09 -4.08
N ASP A 319 -17.42 -52.97 -3.72
CA ASP A 319 -17.66 -54.40 -3.68
C ASP A 319 -18.75 -54.75 -2.63
N GLY A 320 -19.65 -55.69 -2.94
CA GLY A 320 -20.85 -55.96 -2.14
C GLY A 320 -22.07 -55.05 -2.44
N MET A 321 -21.99 -54.22 -3.48
CA MET A 321 -23.07 -53.34 -3.93
C MET A 321 -23.38 -53.56 -5.42
N TYR A 322 -24.58 -53.15 -5.85
CA TYR A 322 -25.00 -53.10 -7.27
C TYR A 322 -25.39 -51.68 -7.67
N LEU A 323 -25.26 -51.37 -8.96
CA LEU A 323 -25.66 -50.08 -9.52
C LEU A 323 -27.15 -50.12 -9.88
N ASP A 324 -27.93 -49.22 -9.27
CA ASP A 324 -29.33 -48.99 -9.60
C ASP A 324 -29.48 -47.58 -10.16
N GLU A 325 -29.69 -47.49 -11.47
CA GLU A 325 -29.57 -46.27 -12.29
C GLU A 325 -28.21 -45.57 -12.15
N LEU A 326 -28.05 -44.72 -11.14
CA LEU A 326 -26.87 -43.89 -10.87
C LEU A 326 -26.43 -43.94 -9.38
N ILE A 327 -27.08 -44.79 -8.58
CA ILE A 327 -26.87 -44.91 -7.13
C ILE A 327 -26.49 -46.36 -6.81
N CYS A 328 -25.44 -46.54 -6.03
CA CYS A 328 -25.03 -47.86 -5.55
C CYS A 328 -25.87 -48.29 -4.34
N LYS A 329 -26.50 -49.46 -4.43
CA LYS A 329 -27.30 -50.09 -3.37
C LYS A 329 -26.62 -51.35 -2.88
N ILE A 330 -26.70 -51.62 -1.57
CA ILE A 330 -26.07 -52.81 -0.96
C ILE A 330 -26.77 -54.07 -1.49
N CYS A 331 -26.01 -55.13 -1.77
CA CYS A 331 -26.58 -56.44 -2.06
C CYS A 331 -27.36 -56.97 -0.83
N PRO A 332 -28.29 -57.93 -1.02
CA PRO A 332 -28.91 -58.62 0.10
C PRO A 332 -27.89 -59.25 1.04
N ASP A 333 -28.27 -59.45 2.30
CA ASP A 333 -27.53 -60.33 3.21
C ASP A 333 -27.30 -61.71 2.55
N GLU A 334 -26.30 -62.45 3.03
CA GLU A 334 -25.80 -63.69 2.41
C GLU A 334 -25.18 -63.58 1.00
N CYS A 335 -25.29 -62.43 0.32
CA CYS A 335 -24.76 -62.22 -1.03
C CYS A 335 -23.43 -61.43 -1.03
N LEU A 336 -22.45 -61.88 -1.82
CA LEU A 336 -21.14 -61.23 -2.00
C LEU A 336 -21.12 -60.31 -3.24
N SER A 337 -21.87 -60.66 -4.30
CA SER A 337 -22.09 -59.78 -5.45
C SER A 337 -23.41 -60.08 -6.13
N CYS A 338 -24.13 -59.06 -6.58
CA CYS A 338 -25.48 -59.15 -7.13
C CYS A 338 -25.64 -58.23 -8.36
N THR A 339 -26.69 -58.44 -9.17
CA THR A 339 -27.10 -57.50 -10.23
C THR A 339 -28.25 -56.60 -9.78
N ASN A 340 -29.07 -57.08 -8.85
CA ASN A 340 -30.13 -56.32 -8.18
C ASN A 340 -30.49 -57.01 -6.85
N VAL A 341 -31.46 -56.45 -6.12
CA VAL A 341 -31.93 -56.96 -4.82
C VAL A 341 -32.49 -58.40 -4.87
N ASP A 342 -32.96 -58.88 -6.01
CA ASP A 342 -33.54 -60.21 -6.16
C ASP A 342 -32.57 -61.25 -6.73
N TYR A 343 -31.42 -60.83 -7.26
CA TYR A 343 -30.53 -61.68 -8.05
C TYR A 343 -29.05 -61.55 -7.65
N CYS A 344 -28.61 -62.52 -6.86
CA CYS A 344 -27.23 -62.70 -6.45
C CYS A 344 -26.41 -63.50 -7.47
N LEU A 345 -25.21 -63.02 -7.79
CA LEU A 345 -24.21 -63.67 -8.65
C LEU A 345 -23.33 -64.62 -7.83
N SER A 346 -22.84 -64.19 -6.67
CA SER A 346 -21.96 -64.99 -5.80
C SER A 346 -22.33 -64.86 -4.33
N CYS A 347 -22.32 -65.99 -3.60
CA CYS A 347 -22.76 -66.06 -2.21
C CYS A 347 -21.60 -65.97 -1.22
N ALA A 348 -21.91 -65.50 0.00
CA ALA A 348 -21.00 -65.54 1.12
C ALA A 348 -20.65 -66.99 1.54
N VAL A 349 -19.53 -67.14 2.27
CA VAL A 349 -19.04 -68.45 2.73
C VAL A 349 -20.08 -69.15 3.59
N GLY A 350 -20.43 -70.40 3.23
CA GLY A 350 -21.46 -71.21 3.89
C GLY A 350 -22.83 -71.21 3.19
N PHE A 351 -22.96 -70.48 2.08
CA PHE A 351 -24.16 -70.42 1.25
C PHE A 351 -23.88 -70.89 -0.18
N ILE A 352 -24.89 -71.47 -0.84
CA ILE A 352 -24.83 -71.88 -2.25
C ILE A 352 -25.82 -71.06 -3.08
N ASN A 353 -25.43 -70.68 -4.29
CA ASN A 353 -26.30 -69.98 -5.22
C ASN A 353 -27.30 -70.96 -5.85
N ASN A 354 -28.58 -70.83 -5.49
CA ASN A 354 -29.69 -71.57 -6.06
C ASN A 354 -30.55 -70.59 -6.87
N SER A 355 -30.40 -70.62 -8.20
CA SER A 355 -31.18 -69.79 -9.16
C SER A 355 -31.16 -68.28 -8.87
N GLY A 356 -30.04 -67.74 -8.39
CA GLY A 356 -29.90 -66.32 -8.05
C GLY A 356 -30.16 -65.97 -6.58
N LYS A 357 -30.46 -66.95 -5.72
CA LYS A 357 -30.64 -66.74 -4.27
C LYS A 357 -29.67 -67.60 -3.47
N CYS A 358 -29.13 -67.05 -2.38
CA CYS A 358 -28.16 -67.74 -1.54
C CYS A 358 -28.84 -68.57 -0.45
N GLU A 359 -28.72 -69.89 -0.54
CA GLU A 359 -29.28 -70.81 0.46
C GLU A 359 -28.18 -71.38 1.36
N LYS A 360 -28.44 -71.42 2.67
CA LYS A 360 -27.49 -71.96 3.66
C LYS A 360 -27.29 -73.46 3.44
N ILE A 361 -26.03 -73.89 3.43
CA ILE A 361 -25.70 -75.32 3.38
C ILE A 361 -26.27 -76.01 4.63
N ARG A 362 -27.23 -76.90 4.42
CA ARG A 362 -27.77 -77.79 5.46
C ARG A 362 -26.98 -79.08 5.44
N ASP A 363 -25.99 -79.18 6.33
CA ASP A 363 -25.30 -80.44 6.61
C ASP A 363 -26.34 -81.49 7.02
N LYS A 364 -26.41 -82.60 6.28
CA LYS A 364 -27.24 -83.74 6.66
C LYS A 364 -26.61 -84.38 7.90
N GLU A 365 -27.34 -84.38 9.01
CA GLU A 365 -26.91 -85.06 10.24
C GLU A 365 -26.55 -86.53 9.95
N SER A 366 -25.32 -86.91 10.27
CA SER A 366 -24.86 -88.29 10.13
C SER A 366 -25.33 -89.14 11.32
N PRO A 367 -25.89 -90.35 11.09
CA PRO A 367 -26.53 -91.11 12.15
C PRO A 367 -25.54 -92.03 12.88
N PHE A 368 -24.66 -91.49 13.72
CA PHE A 368 -23.86 -92.31 14.64
C PHE A 368 -23.52 -91.59 15.97
N LYS A 369 -24.33 -91.83 17.01
CA LYS A 369 -24.04 -91.43 18.39
C LYS A 369 -23.74 -92.66 19.24
N LEU A 370 -22.53 -92.78 19.81
CA LEU A 370 -22.18 -93.45 21.08
C LEU A 370 -20.64 -93.52 21.24
N PRO A 371 -20.06 -93.49 22.45
CA PRO A 371 -20.33 -92.58 23.57
C PRO A 371 -19.04 -91.85 24.08
N ALA A 372 -19.23 -90.80 24.88
CA ALA A 372 -18.15 -89.92 25.34
C ALA A 372 -17.35 -90.49 26.54
N ILE A 373 -16.35 -91.35 26.27
CA ILE A 373 -15.42 -91.86 27.33
C ILE A 373 -13.94 -91.56 27.01
N PHE A 374 -13.55 -91.35 25.75
CA PHE A 374 -12.15 -91.08 25.38
C PHE A 374 -11.65 -89.64 25.63
N SER A 375 -12.53 -88.69 25.95
CA SER A 375 -12.15 -87.28 26.15
C SER A 375 -11.47 -87.00 27.48
N VAL A 376 -11.86 -87.67 28.58
CA VAL A 376 -11.30 -87.38 29.91
C VAL A 376 -9.84 -87.82 30.02
N VAL A 377 -9.49 -88.99 29.47
CA VAL A 377 -8.12 -89.53 29.49
C VAL A 377 -7.18 -88.71 28.58
N THR A 378 -7.65 -88.30 27.40
CA THR A 378 -6.87 -87.47 26.48
C THR A 378 -6.61 -86.07 27.02
N ILE A 379 -7.61 -85.44 27.66
CA ILE A 379 -7.42 -84.14 28.35
C ILE A 379 -6.45 -84.26 29.53
N PHE A 380 -6.51 -85.34 30.32
CA PHE A 380 -5.56 -85.56 31.43
C PHE A 380 -4.11 -85.74 30.94
N VAL A 381 -3.90 -86.51 29.86
CA VAL A 381 -2.57 -86.72 29.27
C VAL A 381 -2.02 -85.41 28.68
N ILE A 382 -2.84 -84.63 27.97
CA ILE A 382 -2.43 -83.32 27.42
C ILE A 382 -2.13 -82.32 28.55
N GLY A 383 -2.91 -82.32 29.64
CA GLY A 383 -2.66 -81.49 30.82
C GLY A 383 -1.32 -81.81 31.51
N LEU A 384 -0.99 -83.09 31.68
CA LEU A 384 0.29 -83.51 32.24
C LEU A 384 1.48 -83.14 31.33
N ILE A 385 1.34 -83.27 30.01
CA ILE A 385 2.36 -82.85 29.04
C ILE A 385 2.56 -81.32 29.09
N GLY A 386 1.47 -80.54 29.14
CA GLY A 386 1.51 -79.09 29.27
C GLY A 386 2.22 -78.63 30.56
N MET A 387 1.92 -79.27 31.69
CA MET A 387 2.57 -78.98 32.98
C MET A 387 4.09 -79.26 32.95
N PHE A 388 4.52 -80.35 32.32
CA PHE A 388 5.96 -80.67 32.17
C PHE A 388 6.69 -79.67 31.25
N ILE A 389 6.04 -79.18 30.20
CA ILE A 389 6.59 -78.14 29.32
C ILE A 389 6.70 -76.80 30.08
N TRP A 390 5.68 -76.43 30.85
CA TRP A 390 5.67 -75.21 31.65
C TRP A 390 6.79 -75.17 32.69
N LEU A 391 6.99 -76.27 33.44
CA LEU A 391 8.10 -76.43 34.40
C LEU A 391 9.50 -76.34 33.75
N LYS A 392 9.64 -76.72 32.47
CA LYS A 392 10.90 -76.53 31.71
C LYS A 392 11.11 -75.09 31.24
N ILE A 393 10.03 -74.35 30.94
CA ILE A 393 10.12 -72.96 30.49
C ILE A 393 10.46 -72.02 31.65
N ASP A 394 9.84 -72.20 32.83
CA ASP A 394 10.13 -71.36 34.01
C ASP A 394 11.59 -71.48 34.46
N LYS A 395 12.15 -72.69 34.43
CA LYS A 395 13.58 -72.91 34.74
C LYS A 395 14.54 -72.20 33.76
N LYS A 396 14.08 -71.84 32.55
CA LYS A 396 14.84 -71.04 31.58
C LYS A 396 14.64 -69.53 31.77
N ARG A 397 13.46 -69.08 32.24
CA ARG A 397 13.17 -67.66 32.52
C ARG A 397 14.04 -67.09 33.64
N ILE A 398 14.22 -67.84 34.73
CA ILE A 398 15.02 -67.40 35.89
C ILE A 398 16.48 -67.11 35.50
N ASN A 399 17.06 -67.89 34.58
CA ASN A 399 18.45 -67.72 34.16
C ASN A 399 18.69 -66.45 33.32
N ILE A 400 17.68 -66.01 32.56
CA ILE A 400 17.78 -64.81 31.69
C ILE A 400 17.62 -63.51 32.50
N GLN A 401 16.92 -63.54 33.64
CA GLN A 401 16.80 -62.34 34.48
C GLN A 401 18.12 -61.96 35.18
N PHE A 402 19.01 -62.92 35.44
CA PHE A 402 20.28 -62.67 36.12
C PHE A 402 21.32 -61.95 35.24
N GLU A 403 21.38 -62.24 33.94
CA GLU A 403 22.29 -61.57 32.99
C GLU A 403 21.87 -60.12 32.70
N ASN A 404 20.56 -59.84 32.65
CA ASN A 404 20.04 -58.51 32.33
C ASN A 404 20.23 -57.48 33.44
N GLU A 405 20.29 -57.90 34.72
CA GLU A 405 20.58 -57.00 35.85
C GLU A 405 22.04 -56.51 35.83
N MET A 406 23.00 -57.39 35.50
CA MET A 406 24.43 -57.05 35.41
C MET A 406 24.72 -56.04 34.28
N ILE A 407 24.00 -56.14 33.16
CA ILE A 407 24.14 -55.21 32.02
C ILE A 407 23.53 -53.83 32.34
N LYS A 408 22.53 -53.74 33.22
CA LYS A 408 21.97 -52.45 33.65
C LYS A 408 22.95 -51.62 34.47
N GLN A 409 23.65 -52.23 35.44
CA GLN A 409 24.62 -51.52 36.28
C GLN A 409 25.81 -50.95 35.46
N ALA A 410 26.32 -51.70 34.48
CA ALA A 410 27.42 -51.23 33.63
C ALA A 410 27.05 -50.00 32.76
N ASN A 411 25.79 -49.88 32.33
CA ASN A 411 25.35 -48.77 31.48
C ASN A 411 25.10 -47.46 32.24
N GLU A 412 24.79 -47.51 33.53
CA GLU A 412 24.66 -46.29 34.35
C GLU A 412 26.03 -45.67 34.69
N GLU A 413 27.08 -46.47 34.88
CA GLU A 413 28.45 -45.94 35.06
C GLU A 413 28.97 -45.23 33.80
N ILE A 414 28.73 -45.79 32.61
CA ILE A 414 29.13 -45.16 31.33
C ILE A 414 28.41 -43.82 31.11
N LYS A 415 27.12 -43.72 31.48
CA LYS A 415 26.35 -42.47 31.34
C LYS A 415 26.90 -41.36 32.25
N ASN A 416 27.24 -41.69 33.50
CA ASN A 416 27.81 -40.72 34.44
C ASN A 416 29.20 -40.21 34.01
N ILE A 417 30.01 -41.03 33.34
CA ILE A 417 31.29 -40.59 32.77
C ILE A 417 31.08 -39.60 31.61
N HIS A 418 30.02 -39.78 30.81
CA HIS A 418 29.76 -38.98 29.61
C HIS A 418 29.18 -37.57 29.90
N GLU A 419 28.61 -37.34 31.09
CA GLU A 419 28.18 -36.00 31.53
C GLU A 419 29.33 -35.19 32.17
N VAL A 420 30.23 -35.83 32.92
CA VAL A 420 31.39 -35.16 33.55
C VAL A 420 32.38 -34.59 32.53
N VAL A 421 32.45 -35.16 31.33
CA VAL A 421 33.34 -34.68 30.24
C VAL A 421 32.78 -33.44 29.52
N LYS A 422 31.48 -33.11 29.68
CA LYS A 422 30.81 -32.10 28.86
C LYS A 422 30.87 -30.66 29.40
N GLU A 423 31.41 -30.45 30.59
CA GLU A 423 31.35 -29.16 31.30
C GLU A 423 32.70 -28.42 31.44
N LYS A 424 33.73 -28.79 30.68
CA LYS A 424 35.00 -28.03 30.61
C LYS A 424 35.53 -27.88 29.18
N PHE A 425 35.97 -26.65 28.88
CA PHE A 425 36.74 -26.17 27.70
C PHE A 425 35.98 -25.71 26.44
N GLU A 426 35.62 -24.42 26.45
CA GLU A 426 36.14 -23.46 25.46
C GLU A 426 37.31 -22.65 26.13
N PRO A 427 38.13 -21.80 25.46
CA PRO A 427 38.01 -21.26 24.09
C PRO A 427 39.32 -21.16 23.25
N SER A 428 39.18 -20.52 22.07
CA SER A 428 40.17 -19.66 21.34
C SER A 428 40.90 -20.22 20.11
N LYS A 429 41.32 -19.28 19.23
CA LYS A 429 41.55 -19.45 17.78
C LYS A 429 43.03 -19.49 17.39
N GLU A 430 43.38 -20.26 16.36
CA GLU A 430 44.31 -19.80 15.30
C GLU A 430 44.16 -20.59 13.98
N ASN A 431 44.79 -20.11 12.90
CA ASN A 431 44.52 -20.49 11.50
C ASN A 431 45.24 -21.77 11.03
N ALA A 432 44.61 -22.56 10.12
CA ALA A 432 44.91 -22.53 8.67
C ALA A 432 44.38 -23.75 7.87
N ILE A 433 44.24 -23.52 6.55
CA ILE A 433 44.07 -24.50 5.44
C ILE A 433 42.65 -25.07 5.20
N LYS A 434 42.12 -24.76 4.01
CA LYS A 434 40.89 -25.34 3.42
C LYS A 434 41.15 -26.75 2.85
N LYS A 435 40.11 -27.58 2.90
CA LYS A 435 39.59 -28.24 1.69
C LYS A 435 38.10 -28.58 1.81
N GLU A 436 37.32 -28.02 0.87
CA GLU A 436 36.07 -28.57 0.35
C GLU A 436 36.32 -29.99 -0.21
N SER A 437 35.35 -30.89 -0.45
CA SER A 437 33.92 -30.99 -0.10
C SER A 437 33.47 -32.39 -0.56
N ILE A 438 32.39 -32.93 0.00
CA ILE A 438 31.31 -33.69 -0.69
C ILE A 438 30.30 -34.07 0.40
N GLU A 439 29.04 -33.74 0.13
CA GLU A 439 27.86 -34.10 0.92
C GLU A 439 26.71 -34.27 -0.09
N PRO A 440 25.60 -34.94 0.26
CA PRO A 440 25.50 -36.38 0.52
C PRO A 440 24.58 -37.05 -0.53
N VAL A 441 24.20 -38.32 -0.33
CA VAL A 441 22.78 -38.70 -0.19
C VAL A 441 22.65 -40.16 0.29
N LYS A 442 21.61 -40.33 1.11
CA LYS A 442 21.13 -41.48 1.88
C LYS A 442 21.03 -42.81 1.12
N ILE A 443 21.16 -43.90 1.89
CA ILE A 443 20.78 -45.28 1.55
C ILE A 443 19.83 -45.76 2.65
N ASP A 444 18.68 -46.29 2.24
CA ASP A 444 17.80 -47.30 2.84
C ASP A 444 16.95 -47.78 1.63
N ASP A 445 16.59 -49.04 1.37
CA ASP A 445 16.83 -50.34 1.99
C ASP A 445 16.90 -51.38 0.84
N LEU A 446 17.65 -52.47 0.97
CA LEU A 446 17.54 -53.60 0.03
C LEU A 446 18.01 -54.93 0.64
N ASP A 447 17.06 -55.86 0.71
CA ASP A 447 17.29 -57.30 0.75
C ASP A 447 16.10 -57.93 -0.03
N ASN A 448 16.24 -58.98 -0.85
CA ASN A 448 17.18 -60.09 -0.72
C ASN A 448 17.31 -60.91 -2.04
N LYS A 449 18.47 -61.56 -2.26
CA LYS A 449 18.76 -62.70 -3.18
C LYS A 449 18.72 -62.41 -4.71
N TYR A 450 19.41 -63.15 -5.61
CA TYR A 450 20.15 -64.44 -5.57
C TYR A 450 21.50 -64.34 -6.35
N TYR A 451 22.56 -65.05 -5.90
CA TYR A 451 23.58 -65.87 -6.63
C TYR A 451 23.93 -65.55 -8.13
N VAL A 452 25.16 -65.61 -8.69
CA VAL A 452 26.44 -66.29 -8.33
C VAL A 452 27.65 -65.78 -9.19
N TYR A 453 28.90 -66.10 -8.80
CA TYR A 453 30.24 -66.03 -9.47
C TYR A 453 30.30 -66.03 -11.03
N ASP A 454 31.34 -65.55 -11.76
CA ASP A 454 32.72 -65.03 -11.49
C ASP A 454 33.12 -64.03 -12.64
N GLY A 455 34.30 -63.38 -12.77
CA GLY A 455 35.56 -63.44 -12.01
C GLY A 455 36.75 -62.65 -12.62
N GLN A 456 37.84 -62.55 -11.83
CA GLN A 456 39.28 -62.32 -12.17
C GLN A 456 39.76 -61.16 -13.09
N ASN A 457 40.36 -60.12 -12.44
CA ASN A 457 41.80 -59.70 -12.52
C ASN A 457 42.50 -59.29 -13.86
N PRO A 458 43.69 -58.63 -13.84
CA PRO A 458 44.14 -57.48 -13.02
C PRO A 458 45.03 -56.43 -13.79
N HIS A 459 45.61 -55.47 -13.04
CA HIS A 459 46.85 -54.70 -13.30
C HIS A 459 46.84 -53.54 -14.33
N ASN A 460 47.72 -52.51 -14.25
CA ASN A 460 48.38 -51.79 -13.12
C ASN A 460 49.18 -50.58 -13.69
N SER A 461 49.84 -49.80 -12.81
CA SER A 461 50.99 -48.91 -13.11
C SER A 461 50.67 -47.53 -13.74
N SER A 462 50.94 -46.38 -13.08
CA SER A 462 52.26 -45.67 -13.00
C SER A 462 52.40 -44.57 -14.08
N GLN A 463 53.05 -43.41 -13.93
CA GLN A 463 53.80 -42.78 -12.83
C GLN A 463 54.10 -41.27 -13.17
N VAL A 464 54.12 -40.37 -12.17
CA VAL A 464 55.26 -39.43 -11.83
C VAL A 464 55.52 -38.07 -12.58
N LYS A 465 55.45 -36.98 -11.76
CA LYS A 465 56.29 -35.73 -11.64
C LYS A 465 56.15 -34.47 -12.56
N ASN A 466 55.83 -33.36 -11.86
CA ASN A 466 56.60 -32.09 -11.72
C ASN A 466 56.53 -30.89 -12.70
N SER A 467 56.14 -29.72 -12.13
CA SER A 467 56.93 -28.46 -12.02
C SER A 467 56.54 -27.17 -12.79
N LYS A 468 56.07 -26.17 -12.01
CA LYS A 468 56.38 -24.72 -11.99
C LYS A 468 55.95 -23.73 -13.13
N ARG A 469 55.34 -22.64 -12.63
CA ARG A 469 55.46 -21.19 -12.98
C ARG A 469 54.64 -20.58 -14.15
N ASP A 470 53.87 -19.58 -13.77
CA ASP A 470 53.20 -18.48 -14.51
C ASP A 470 54.15 -17.50 -15.24
N PRO A 471 53.66 -16.45 -15.92
CA PRO A 471 52.55 -16.39 -16.92
C PRO A 471 52.87 -15.47 -18.14
N LYS A 472 52.08 -15.53 -19.23
CA LYS A 472 51.48 -14.37 -19.96
C LYS A 472 50.97 -14.68 -21.39
N GLU A 473 49.91 -13.95 -21.75
CA GLU A 473 49.58 -13.36 -23.07
C GLU A 473 49.12 -14.20 -24.29
N VAL A 474 47.81 -14.02 -24.61
CA VAL A 474 47.28 -13.39 -25.85
C VAL A 474 47.15 -14.19 -27.18
N LYS A 475 45.87 -14.29 -27.63
CA LYS A 475 45.32 -14.33 -29.01
C LYS A 475 45.33 -15.63 -29.87
N ASN A 476 44.09 -16.11 -30.10
CA ASN A 476 43.38 -16.18 -31.39
C ASN A 476 43.28 -17.47 -32.27
N ILE A 477 42.04 -17.67 -32.77
CA ILE A 477 41.61 -18.19 -34.09
C ILE A 477 41.34 -19.72 -34.27
N SER A 478 40.05 -20.07 -34.08
CA SER A 478 39.08 -20.54 -35.12
C SER A 478 38.95 -22.01 -35.57
N SER A 479 37.67 -22.40 -35.76
CA SER A 479 37.10 -23.50 -36.58
C SER A 479 37.25 -24.93 -36.03
N VAL A 480 36.32 -25.90 -36.22
CA VAL A 480 35.46 -26.20 -37.40
C VAL A 480 34.05 -26.76 -37.04
N PHE A 481 33.04 -26.35 -37.83
CA PHE A 481 31.76 -26.98 -38.27
C PHE A 481 31.44 -28.47 -37.87
N SER A 482 30.18 -28.99 -37.77
CA SER A 482 28.79 -28.48 -38.00
C SER A 482 27.68 -29.57 -37.87
N LYS A 483 26.39 -29.19 -38.14
CA LYS A 483 25.19 -29.99 -38.58
C LYS A 483 24.20 -30.50 -37.48
N ILE A 484 22.85 -30.59 -37.66
CA ILE A 484 21.93 -30.40 -38.82
C ILE A 484 20.41 -30.21 -38.46
N LYS A 485 19.66 -29.38 -39.22
CA LYS A 485 18.18 -29.35 -39.61
C LYS A 485 17.06 -29.40 -38.52
N VAL A 486 15.78 -29.03 -38.75
CA VAL A 486 14.86 -29.07 -39.95
C VAL A 486 13.88 -27.82 -40.02
N PRO A 487 12.80 -27.68 -40.86
CA PRO A 487 12.75 -26.60 -41.89
C PRO A 487 11.49 -25.67 -42.02
N ASN A 488 11.62 -24.64 -42.90
CA ASN A 488 10.71 -23.88 -43.80
C ASN A 488 9.16 -24.05 -43.77
N ILE A 489 8.34 -23.06 -44.17
CA ILE A 489 8.11 -22.48 -45.54
C ILE A 489 7.46 -21.06 -45.37
N GLU A 490 8.06 -19.94 -45.83
CA GLU A 490 7.86 -19.22 -47.14
C GLU A 490 6.46 -18.58 -47.32
N THR A 491 6.18 -17.45 -48.00
CA THR A 491 6.84 -16.44 -48.91
C THR A 491 5.87 -15.21 -49.02
N ALA A 492 6.08 -14.05 -49.68
CA ALA A 492 7.25 -13.25 -50.09
C ALA A 492 6.83 -11.80 -50.50
N PHE A 493 7.84 -10.93 -50.59
CA PHE A 493 8.01 -9.62 -51.26
C PHE A 493 7.35 -9.48 -52.69
N PRO A 494 7.22 -8.26 -53.32
CA PRO A 494 8.27 -7.22 -53.44
C PRO A 494 7.87 -5.70 -53.53
N PRO A 495 8.86 -4.77 -53.59
CA PRO A 495 8.70 -3.33 -53.37
C PRO A 495 9.06 -2.46 -54.61
N PHE A 496 9.09 -1.12 -54.46
CA PHE A 496 9.96 -0.23 -55.24
C PHE A 496 10.46 0.99 -54.45
N ASN A 497 11.53 1.63 -54.92
CA ASN A 497 12.36 2.61 -54.19
C ASN A 497 12.73 3.82 -55.09
N SER A 498 13.14 4.95 -54.50
CA SER A 498 14.14 5.95 -54.97
C SER A 498 13.81 7.48 -54.96
N HIS A 499 14.63 8.21 -54.19
CA HIS A 499 15.40 9.43 -54.50
C HIS A 499 14.83 10.89 -54.66
N LEU A 500 15.48 11.78 -53.87
CA LEU A 500 15.96 13.17 -54.15
C LEU A 500 15.07 14.40 -53.83
N THR A 501 15.72 15.59 -53.77
CA THR A 501 15.48 16.72 -52.83
C THR A 501 15.04 18.07 -53.51
N PRO A 502 15.27 19.31 -52.99
CA PRO A 502 14.19 20.19 -52.47
C PRO A 502 14.06 21.61 -53.12
N ASN A 503 12.96 22.36 -52.85
CA ASN A 503 12.94 23.81 -52.46
C ASN A 503 11.56 24.54 -52.51
N SER A 504 11.44 25.58 -51.66
CA SER A 504 10.71 26.89 -51.75
C SER A 504 9.18 27.02 -52.00
N GLU A 505 8.55 27.74 -51.05
CA GLU A 505 7.55 28.84 -51.18
C GLU A 505 6.29 28.70 -52.08
N ASP A 506 5.07 28.83 -51.53
CA ASP A 506 4.29 30.10 -51.62
C ASP A 506 3.00 30.11 -50.73
N THR A 507 2.25 31.21 -50.75
CA THR A 507 1.27 31.64 -49.72
C THR A 507 -0.22 31.62 -50.19
N VAL A 508 -1.17 31.92 -49.26
CA VAL A 508 -2.54 32.51 -49.45
C VAL A 508 -3.81 31.62 -49.28
N LEU A 509 -4.75 32.13 -48.43
CA LEU A 509 -6.19 31.80 -48.16
C LEU A 509 -6.60 30.32 -47.89
N LEU A 510 -7.27 29.92 -46.80
CA LEU A 510 -8.15 30.58 -45.80
C LEU A 510 -9.59 30.92 -46.28
N ASN A 511 -10.46 29.90 -46.24
CA ASN A 511 -11.94 29.87 -46.10
C ASN A 511 -12.38 28.39 -46.33
N SER A 512 -13.38 27.76 -45.72
CA SER A 512 -14.35 28.12 -44.66
C SER A 512 -14.58 26.87 -43.80
N TYR A 513 -14.56 27.01 -42.46
CA TYR A 513 -14.97 25.94 -41.52
C TYR A 513 -16.12 26.43 -40.63
N ALA A 514 -17.08 27.14 -41.22
CA ALA A 514 -18.27 27.64 -40.53
C ALA A 514 -19.49 26.69 -40.66
N ASP A 515 -19.52 25.83 -41.69
CA ASP A 515 -20.73 25.07 -42.07
C ASP A 515 -20.72 23.59 -41.66
N TYR A 516 -19.65 23.07 -41.04
CA TYR A 516 -19.55 21.64 -40.68
C TYR A 516 -20.08 21.28 -39.28
N LEU A 517 -20.54 22.23 -38.47
CA LEU A 517 -21.07 22.00 -37.11
C LEU A 517 -22.61 21.81 -37.06
N LYS A 518 -23.19 21.11 -38.04
CA LYS A 518 -24.60 20.68 -38.00
C LYS A 518 -24.86 19.28 -38.61
N GLN A 519 -24.36 18.23 -37.95
CA GLN A 519 -25.14 16.99 -37.66
C GLN A 519 -24.36 16.02 -36.73
N ARG A 520 -25.09 15.04 -36.15
CA ARG A 520 -24.72 14.29 -34.93
C ARG A 520 -23.65 13.20 -35.14
N GLY A 521 -22.84 12.94 -34.09
CA GLY A 521 -22.08 11.69 -33.95
C GLY A 521 -21.38 11.54 -32.58
N LYS A 522 -21.85 10.58 -31.76
CA LYS A 522 -21.24 10.12 -30.48
C LYS A 522 -19.73 9.83 -30.58
N ILE A 523 -18.99 10.14 -29.51
CA ILE A 523 -17.74 9.44 -29.12
C ILE A 523 -17.82 9.09 -27.61
N ILE A 524 -17.08 8.05 -27.21
CA ILE A 524 -17.15 7.28 -25.94
C ILE A 524 -15.80 7.40 -25.18
N GLU A 525 -15.82 7.11 -23.87
CA GLU A 525 -14.66 6.90 -22.97
C GLU A 525 -13.75 8.13 -22.67
N VAL A 526 -12.96 8.19 -21.58
CA VAL A 526 -12.36 7.16 -20.71
C VAL A 526 -12.64 7.40 -19.20
N PHE A 527 -12.38 6.39 -18.37
CA PHE A 527 -12.66 6.29 -16.92
C PHE A 527 -11.99 7.34 -16.00
N LYS A 528 -12.53 7.43 -14.77
CA LYS A 528 -12.04 8.27 -13.65
C LYS A 528 -10.83 7.62 -12.96
N PRO A 529 -9.88 8.40 -12.41
CA PRO A 529 -9.27 8.05 -11.13
C PRO A 529 -10.27 8.36 -10.00
N VAL A 530 -10.50 7.38 -9.13
CA VAL A 530 -11.27 7.56 -7.89
C VAL A 530 -10.34 8.21 -6.87
N TYR A 531 -10.55 9.49 -6.59
CA TYR A 531 -10.07 10.09 -5.34
C TYR A 531 -11.16 9.89 -4.28
N GLU A 532 -10.94 8.95 -3.37
CA GLU A 532 -11.79 8.83 -2.19
C GLU A 532 -11.56 10.02 -1.25
N ASN A 533 -12.52 10.93 -1.24
CA ASN A 533 -12.95 11.75 -0.11
C ASN A 533 -11.86 12.41 0.76
N SER A 534 -11.18 13.40 0.18
CA SER A 534 -10.90 14.65 0.90
C SER A 534 -11.78 15.77 0.33
N GLU A 535 -13.10 15.72 0.59
CA GLU A 535 -13.96 16.87 0.28
C GLU A 535 -13.62 18.11 1.12
N PHE A 536 -12.85 17.92 2.21
CA PHE A 536 -12.36 18.98 3.10
C PHE A 536 -11.17 19.73 2.50
N ILE A 537 -11.29 21.05 2.34
CA ILE A 537 -10.19 21.95 1.97
C ILE A 537 -9.90 22.90 3.14
N SER A 538 -8.64 22.94 3.56
CA SER A 538 -8.13 23.73 4.69
C SER A 538 -6.72 24.25 4.38
N SER A 539 -6.20 25.16 5.22
CA SER A 539 -4.84 25.68 5.08
C SER A 539 -3.75 24.59 5.11
N GLN A 540 -4.02 23.46 5.78
CA GLN A 540 -3.06 22.36 5.96
C GLN A 540 -2.99 21.41 4.75
N ASN A 541 -4.09 21.29 3.99
CA ASN A 541 -4.18 20.37 2.83
C ASN A 541 -4.48 21.08 1.50
N PHE A 542 -4.41 22.43 1.49
CA PHE A 542 -4.68 23.22 0.29
C PHE A 542 -3.74 22.87 -0.86
N GLU A 543 -2.44 22.70 -0.62
CA GLU A 543 -1.48 22.50 -1.70
C GLU A 543 -1.61 21.13 -2.38
N SER A 544 -1.99 20.09 -1.62
CA SER A 544 -2.26 18.75 -2.14
C SER A 544 -3.63 18.63 -2.80
N ASN A 545 -4.67 19.26 -2.24
CA ASN A 545 -6.03 19.22 -2.81
C ASN A 545 -6.28 20.25 -3.93
N VAL A 546 -5.47 21.31 -4.01
CA VAL A 546 -5.57 22.40 -4.99
C VAL A 546 -4.18 22.62 -5.63
N PRO A 547 -3.68 21.65 -6.42
CA PRO A 547 -2.33 21.69 -6.97
C PRO A 547 -2.16 22.74 -8.07
N VAL A 548 -0.91 23.13 -8.31
CA VAL A 548 -0.50 23.95 -9.46
C VAL A 548 -0.67 23.14 -10.76
N VAL A 549 -1.16 23.78 -11.82
CA VAL A 549 -1.43 23.16 -13.11
C VAL A 549 -0.80 23.93 -14.26
N GLN A 550 -0.23 23.19 -15.21
CA GLN A 550 0.35 23.75 -16.44
C GLN A 550 -0.75 24.22 -17.41
N LEU A 551 -0.54 25.38 -18.04
CA LEU A 551 -1.38 25.84 -19.14
C LEU A 551 -0.95 25.19 -20.46
N ASN A 552 -1.89 24.93 -21.35
CA ASN A 552 -1.58 24.44 -22.69
C ASN A 552 -1.03 25.55 -23.61
N LEU A 553 -0.57 25.16 -24.82
CA LEU A 553 -0.08 26.07 -25.87
C LEU A 553 -1.05 27.19 -26.31
N LYS A 554 -2.33 27.14 -25.88
CA LYS A 554 -3.34 28.18 -26.11
C LYS A 554 -3.56 29.07 -24.88
N ASN A 555 -2.64 29.02 -23.91
CA ASN A 555 -2.67 29.76 -22.65
C ASN A 555 -3.94 29.49 -21.85
N SER A 556 -4.36 28.22 -21.78
CA SER A 556 -5.57 27.78 -21.08
C SER A 556 -5.41 26.45 -20.33
N TYR A 557 -6.21 26.25 -19.28
CA TYR A 557 -6.39 24.96 -18.61
C TYR A 557 -7.86 24.54 -18.75
N ASN A 558 -8.12 23.34 -19.28
CA ASN A 558 -9.46 22.85 -19.65
C ASN A 558 -10.32 23.84 -20.46
N GLY A 559 -9.66 24.67 -21.30
CA GLY A 559 -10.33 25.71 -22.10
C GLY A 559 -10.50 27.06 -21.39
N PHE A 560 -10.39 27.12 -20.07
CA PHE A 560 -10.44 28.37 -19.30
C PHE A 560 -9.13 29.15 -19.42
N LYS A 561 -9.23 30.45 -19.73
CA LYS A 561 -8.10 31.37 -19.99
C LYS A 561 -7.97 32.49 -18.95
N VAL A 562 -8.95 32.61 -18.07
CA VAL A 562 -9.17 33.75 -17.17
C VAL A 562 -9.52 33.18 -15.80
N CYS A 563 -9.04 33.79 -14.72
CA CYS A 563 -9.47 33.47 -13.37
C CYS A 563 -10.78 34.21 -13.08
N ILE A 564 -11.85 33.50 -12.73
CA ILE A 564 -13.18 34.11 -12.50
C ILE A 564 -13.23 35.05 -11.26
N ILE A 565 -12.27 34.95 -10.34
CA ILE A 565 -12.22 35.78 -9.12
C ILE A 565 -11.72 37.20 -9.45
N CYS A 566 -10.55 37.33 -10.10
CA CYS A 566 -9.94 38.62 -10.44
C CYS A 566 -10.26 39.10 -11.88
N GLN A 567 -10.85 38.24 -12.72
CA GLN A 567 -11.11 38.47 -14.15
C GLN A 567 -9.86 38.67 -15.03
N GLU A 568 -8.66 38.40 -14.50
CA GLU A 568 -7.40 38.46 -15.24
C GLU A 568 -7.05 37.15 -15.95
N LYS A 569 -6.17 37.23 -16.96
CA LYS A 569 -5.69 36.05 -17.70
C LYS A 569 -4.87 35.14 -16.80
N LEU A 570 -5.03 33.83 -16.96
CA LEU A 570 -4.25 32.82 -16.24
C LEU A 570 -2.78 32.78 -16.71
N ALA A 571 -2.53 33.08 -17.98
CA ALA A 571 -1.17 33.07 -18.54
C ALA A 571 -0.39 34.33 -18.15
N GLY A 572 0.87 34.11 -17.77
CA GLY A 572 1.75 35.12 -17.18
C GLY A 572 1.94 34.94 -15.66
N ASP A 573 1.12 34.11 -15.02
CA ASP A 573 1.32 33.65 -13.64
C ASP A 573 1.88 32.22 -13.64
N ASN A 574 2.81 31.95 -12.72
CA ASN A 574 3.42 30.65 -12.50
C ASN A 574 2.64 29.81 -11.46
N ASP A 575 1.76 30.43 -10.67
CA ASP A 575 0.92 29.80 -9.66
C ASP A 575 -0.55 29.75 -10.13
N VAL A 576 -0.82 29.05 -11.24
CA VAL A 576 -2.19 28.70 -11.64
C VAL A 576 -2.57 27.38 -10.99
N ARG A 577 -3.66 27.34 -10.21
CA ARG A 577 -4.10 26.15 -9.47
C ARG A 577 -5.48 25.69 -9.89
N ALA A 578 -5.74 24.38 -9.82
CA ALA A 578 -7.05 23.80 -10.11
C ALA A 578 -7.67 23.13 -8.88
N LEU A 579 -8.94 23.42 -8.62
CA LEU A 579 -9.74 22.67 -7.65
C LEU A 579 -9.97 21.22 -8.11
N PRO A 580 -10.37 20.29 -7.21
CA PRO A 580 -10.72 18.90 -7.59
C PRO A 580 -11.81 18.79 -8.67
N CYS A 581 -12.65 19.81 -8.84
CA CYS A 581 -13.61 19.92 -9.96
C CYS A 581 -12.98 20.36 -11.29
N LYS A 582 -11.65 20.36 -11.40
CA LYS A 582 -10.83 20.72 -12.58
C LYS A 582 -11.06 22.13 -13.14
N HIS A 583 -11.42 23.09 -12.28
CA HIS A 583 -11.58 24.50 -12.63
C HIS A 583 -10.38 25.32 -12.14
N PRO A 584 -9.73 26.13 -13.00
CA PRO A 584 -8.50 26.84 -12.67
C PRO A 584 -8.74 28.27 -12.16
N TYR A 585 -7.79 28.73 -11.35
CA TYR A 585 -7.72 30.06 -10.74
C TYR A 585 -6.25 30.43 -10.56
N HIS A 586 -5.92 31.70 -10.34
CA HIS A 586 -4.62 32.05 -9.72
C HIS A 586 -4.59 31.54 -8.28
N GLY A 587 -3.46 31.00 -7.83
CA GLY A 587 -3.34 30.32 -6.54
C GLY A 587 -3.64 31.24 -5.36
N LYS A 588 -3.14 32.47 -5.38
CA LYS A 588 -3.51 33.51 -4.42
C LYS A 588 -5.02 33.82 -4.41
N CYS A 589 -5.67 33.86 -5.57
CA CYS A 589 -7.11 34.13 -5.65
C CYS A 589 -7.91 32.99 -4.99
N ILE A 590 -7.63 31.73 -5.35
CA ILE A 590 -8.38 30.60 -4.81
C ILE A 590 -8.01 30.24 -3.37
N PHE A 591 -6.78 30.54 -2.93
CA PHE A 591 -6.41 30.47 -1.51
C PHE A 591 -7.21 31.47 -0.68
N ASN A 592 -7.30 32.73 -1.10
CA ASN A 592 -8.12 33.73 -0.40
C ASN A 592 -9.59 33.27 -0.32
N GLU A 593 -10.19 32.86 -1.43
CA GLU A 593 -11.61 32.50 -1.49
C GLU A 593 -11.96 31.24 -0.69
N MET A 594 -11.09 30.22 -0.72
CA MET A 594 -11.32 28.94 -0.05
C MET A 594 -10.91 28.94 1.43
N ILE A 595 -9.79 29.60 1.78
CA ILE A 595 -9.15 29.50 3.09
C ILE A 595 -9.41 30.74 3.95
N ILE A 596 -9.24 31.95 3.40
CA ILE A 596 -9.37 33.20 4.18
C ILE A 596 -10.83 33.59 4.32
N GLU A 597 -11.58 33.59 3.22
CA GLU A 597 -12.99 33.97 3.20
C GLU A 597 -13.95 32.81 3.50
N ASN A 598 -13.41 31.59 3.62
CA ASN A 598 -14.14 30.36 3.97
C ASN A 598 -15.39 30.10 3.10
N LYS A 599 -15.42 30.60 1.86
CA LYS A 599 -16.56 30.42 0.94
C LYS A 599 -16.67 29.00 0.41
N LYS A 600 -15.57 28.22 0.50
CA LYS A 600 -15.43 26.80 0.19
C LYS A 600 -16.23 26.28 -1.02
N LYS A 601 -16.31 27.05 -2.10
CA LYS A 601 -17.19 26.75 -3.24
C LYS A 601 -16.58 27.19 -4.57
N CYS A 602 -16.57 26.30 -5.54
CA CYS A 602 -16.13 26.62 -6.90
C CYS A 602 -17.11 27.59 -7.57
N LEU A 603 -16.63 28.73 -8.08
CA LEU A 603 -17.48 29.73 -8.72
C LEU A 603 -17.92 29.33 -10.14
N TYR A 604 -17.21 28.42 -10.80
CA TYR A 604 -17.58 27.93 -12.14
C TYR A 604 -18.70 26.87 -12.14
N CYS A 605 -18.63 25.89 -11.24
CA CYS A 605 -19.59 24.76 -11.21
C CYS A 605 -20.40 24.66 -9.92
N LEU A 606 -20.24 25.62 -9.00
CA LEU A 606 -20.95 25.70 -7.73
C LEU A 606 -20.78 24.49 -6.80
N LYS A 607 -19.83 23.57 -7.07
CA LYS A 607 -19.46 22.49 -6.13
C LYS A 607 -18.87 23.09 -4.86
N SER A 608 -19.44 22.71 -3.71
CA SER A 608 -18.92 23.04 -2.40
C SER A 608 -17.91 22.00 -1.91
N TYR A 609 -17.07 22.42 -0.97
CA TYR A 609 -16.04 21.67 -0.27
C TYR A 609 -16.25 21.88 1.23
N ALA A 610 -15.88 20.89 2.06
CA ALA A 610 -16.06 20.92 3.51
C ALA A 610 -14.96 21.71 4.22
#